data_AF-A0A4R5LNT1-F1
#
_entry.id   AF-A0A4R5LNT1-F1
#
_cell.length_a   1.000
_cell.length_b   1.000
_cell.length_c   1.000
_cell.angle_alpha   90.00
_cell.angle_beta   90.00
_cell.angle_gamma   90.00
#
_symmetry.space_group_name_H-M   'P 1'
#
loop_
_entity.id
_entity.type
_entity.pdbx_description
1 polymer ?
#
loop_
_entity_poly.entity_id
_entity_poly.type
_entity_poly.pdbx_seq_one_letter_code
_entity_poly.pdbx_strand_id
1 'polypeptide(L)'
;MRWLIVCAVVAAGYWYLFGLDFRVDSPSYEQKMLRNKSALAQCIREEEYAASRMATSAANAEADCAAKLNLYWEDGGWHNYRESRQ
;
A
#
# COMPACT_ATOMS: atom_id res chain seq x y z
N MET A 1 45.27 -5.16 -19.16
CA MET A 1 44.25 -6.13 -19.63
C MET A 1 43.67 -7.02 -18.52
N ARG A 2 44.44 -7.50 -17.53
CA ARG A 2 43.93 -8.40 -16.46
C ARG A 2 42.79 -7.83 -15.60
N TRP A 3 42.76 -6.52 -15.39
CA TRP A 3 41.72 -5.83 -14.61
C TRP A 3 40.36 -5.75 -15.30
N LEU A 4 40.31 -5.76 -16.64
CA LEU A 4 39.04 -5.70 -17.39
C LEU A 4 38.20 -6.96 -17.18
N ILE A 5 38.86 -8.12 -17.08
CA ILE A 5 38.19 -9.41 -16.84
C ILE A 5 37.59 -9.43 -15.42
N VAL A 6 38.33 -8.92 -14.44
CA VAL A 6 37.85 -8.85 -13.05
C VAL A 6 36.63 -7.94 -12.94
N CYS A 7 36.67 -6.75 -13.56
CA CYS A 7 35.53 -5.84 -13.58
C CYS A 7 34.30 -6.46 -14.28
N ALA A 8 34.50 -7.21 -15.37
CA ALA A 8 33.41 -7.86 -16.09
C ALA A 8 32.72 -8.95 -15.24
N VAL A 9 33.47 -9.76 -14.49
CA VAL A 9 32.90 -10.80 -13.63
C VAL A 9 32.17 -10.20 -12.42
N VAL A 10 32.72 -9.14 -11.82
CA VAL A 10 32.05 -8.44 -10.70
C VAL A 10 30.78 -7.74 -11.17
N ALA A 11 30.79 -7.09 -12.33
CA ALA A 11 29.61 -6.47 -12.91
C ALA A 11 28.53 -7.49 -13.25
N ALA A 12 28.90 -8.64 -13.84
CA ALA A 12 27.96 -9.73 -14.13
C ALA A 12 27.39 -10.36 -12.85
N GLY A 13 28.22 -10.60 -11.82
CA GLY A 13 27.77 -11.11 -10.54
C GLY A 13 26.86 -10.14 -9.79
N TYR A 14 27.20 -8.84 -9.81
CA TYR A 14 26.36 -7.78 -9.24
C TYR A 14 25.02 -7.70 -9.97
N TRP A 15 25.02 -7.79 -11.30
CA TRP A 15 23.78 -7.76 -12.08
C TRP A 15 22.94 -9.02 -11.90
N TYR A 16 23.56 -10.18 -11.71
CA TYR A 16 22.86 -11.42 -11.39
C TYR A 16 22.20 -11.37 -10.01
N LEU A 17 22.86 -10.76 -9.01
CA LEU A 17 22.36 -10.69 -7.64
C LEU A 17 21.36 -9.54 -7.42
N PHE A 18 21.63 -8.37 -8.00
CA PHE A 18 20.85 -7.15 -7.72
C PHE A 18 20.00 -6.68 -8.91
N GLY A 19 20.16 -7.28 -10.09
CA GLY A 19 19.44 -6.85 -11.28
C GLY A 19 18.06 -7.43 -11.47
N LEU A 20 17.74 -8.50 -10.74
CA LEU A 20 16.41 -9.11 -10.78
C LEU A 20 15.43 -8.47 -9.78
N ASP A 21 15.90 -7.68 -8.82
CA ASP A 21 15.08 -7.01 -7.79
C ASP A 21 14.43 -5.69 -8.27
N PHE A 22 14.57 -5.34 -9.55
CA PHE A 22 13.82 -4.22 -10.15
C PHE A 22 12.41 -4.60 -10.60
N ARG A 23 11.93 -5.79 -10.26
CA ARG A 23 10.48 -6.02 -10.17
C ARG A 23 10.00 -5.40 -8.86
N VAL A 24 9.95 -4.07 -8.86
CA VAL A 24 8.92 -3.35 -8.10
C VAL A 24 7.62 -3.83 -8.72
N ASP A 25 7.18 -5.03 -8.35
CA ASP A 25 5.88 -5.56 -8.72
C ASP A 25 4.92 -4.50 -8.21
N SER A 26 4.35 -3.78 -9.17
CA SER A 26 3.35 -2.77 -8.90
C SER A 26 2.31 -3.53 -8.09
N PRO A 27 2.08 -3.15 -6.81
CA PRO A 27 1.30 -3.97 -5.91
C PRO A 27 -0.02 -4.27 -6.60
N SER A 28 -0.33 -5.57 -6.73
CA SER A 28 -1.46 -6.00 -7.53
C SER A 28 -2.72 -5.29 -7.04
N TYR A 29 -3.69 -5.09 -7.92
CA TYR A 29 -4.94 -4.41 -7.57
C TYR A 29 -5.59 -4.99 -6.30
N GLU A 30 -5.51 -6.31 -6.10
CA GLU A 30 -5.96 -6.97 -4.87
C GLU A 30 -5.15 -6.58 -3.64
N GLN A 31 -3.82 -6.49 -3.73
CA GLN A 31 -2.98 -6.03 -2.61
C GLN A 31 -3.28 -4.57 -2.24
N LYS A 32 -3.58 -3.73 -3.23
CA LYS A 32 -4.02 -2.34 -3.01
C LYS A 32 -5.38 -2.30 -2.31
N MET A 33 -6.32 -3.14 -2.74
CA MET A 33 -7.65 -3.26 -2.13
C MET A 33 -7.57 -3.76 -0.68
N LEU A 34 -6.71 -4.76 -0.41
CA LEU A 34 -6.43 -5.23 0.95
C LEU A 34 -5.81 -4.15 1.83
N ARG A 35 -4.87 -3.36 1.28
CA ARG A 35 -4.29 -2.22 2.00
C ARG A 35 -5.34 -1.16 2.31
N ASN A 36 -6.20 -0.80 1.37
CA ASN A 36 -7.29 0.15 1.59
C ASN A 36 -8.22 -0.33 2.72
N LYS A 37 -8.61 -1.61 2.72
CA LYS A 37 -9.40 -2.21 3.79
C LYS A 37 -8.68 -2.14 5.15
N SER A 38 -7.39 -2.43 5.18
CA SER A 38 -6.59 -2.36 6.42
C SER A 38 -6.44 -0.92 6.94
N ALA A 39 -6.25 0.06 6.05
CA ALA A 39 -6.13 1.46 6.38
C ALA A 39 -7.45 2.02 6.92
N LEU A 40 -8.58 1.66 6.30
CA LEU A 40 -9.92 1.99 6.79
C LEU A 40 -10.13 1.42 8.20
N ALA A 41 -9.85 0.13 8.41
CA ALA A 41 -10.01 -0.50 9.72
C ALA A 41 -9.10 0.12 10.79
N GLN A 42 -7.90 0.57 10.43
CA GLN A 42 -7.01 1.27 11.35
C GLN A 42 -7.55 2.64 11.73
N CYS A 43 -8.02 3.41 10.74
CA CYS A 43 -8.64 4.71 11.00
C CYS A 43 -9.88 4.58 11.90
N ILE A 44 -10.76 3.61 11.64
CA ILE A 44 -11.94 3.37 12.49
C ILE A 44 -11.52 3.07 13.93
N ARG A 45 -10.52 2.22 14.15
CA ARG A 45 -10.02 1.92 15.50
C ARG A 45 -9.45 3.16 16.20
N GLU A 46 -8.76 4.02 15.48
CA GLU A 46 -8.23 5.27 16.05
C GLU A 46 -9.35 6.25 16.39
N GLU A 47 -10.36 6.39 15.53
CA GLU A 47 -11.55 7.20 15.78
C GLU A 47 -12.37 6.64 16.94
N GLU A 48 -12.57 5.32 17.03
CA GLU A 48 -13.24 4.66 18.17
C GLU A 48 -12.46 4.85 19.47
N TYR A 49 -11.13 4.76 19.41
CA TYR A 49 -10.28 4.99 20.57
C TYR A 49 -10.33 6.46 21.03
N ALA A 50 -10.30 7.40 20.09
CA ALA A 50 -10.45 8.83 20.37
C ALA A 50 -11.86 9.14 20.89
N ALA A 51 -12.90 8.60 20.28
CA ALA A 51 -14.30 8.70 20.68
C ALA A 51 -14.53 8.17 22.10
N SER A 52 -13.94 7.02 22.43
CA SER A 52 -13.98 6.44 23.77
C SER A 52 -13.31 7.33 24.81
N ARG A 53 -12.25 8.06 24.44
CA ARG A 53 -11.58 9.03 25.32
C ARG A 53 -12.29 10.39 25.37
N MET A 54 -12.99 10.78 24.32
CA MET A 54 -13.62 12.10 24.18
C MET A 54 -15.14 12.11 24.38
N ALA A 55 -15.75 10.97 24.70
CA ALA A 55 -17.20 10.80 24.82
C ALA A 55 -17.98 11.31 23.59
N THR A 56 -17.40 11.14 22.40
CA THR A 56 -18.01 11.49 21.11
C THR A 56 -18.55 10.23 20.44
N SER A 57 -19.62 10.31 19.66
CA SER A 57 -20.17 9.12 19.00
C SER A 57 -19.31 8.72 17.79
N ALA A 58 -18.87 7.47 17.74
CA ALA A 58 -18.20 6.87 16.58
C ALA A 58 -19.18 6.49 15.43
N ALA A 59 -20.42 6.98 15.48
CA ALA A 59 -21.53 6.54 14.63
C ALA A 59 -21.25 6.67 13.11
N ASN A 60 -20.30 7.52 12.71
CA ASN A 60 -19.90 7.74 11.32
C ASN A 60 -18.40 7.48 11.06
N ALA A 61 -17.68 6.81 11.97
CA ALA A 61 -16.24 6.60 11.85
C ALA A 61 -15.84 5.92 10.52
N GLU A 62 -16.66 4.98 10.04
CA GLU A 62 -16.42 4.32 8.76
C GLU A 62 -16.56 5.26 7.56
N ALA A 63 -17.60 6.11 7.53
CA ALA A 63 -17.82 7.09 6.48
C ALA A 63 -16.76 8.21 6.48
N ASP A 64 -16.39 8.70 7.67
CA ASP A 64 -15.36 9.72 7.85
C ASP A 64 -13.98 9.18 7.45
N CYS A 65 -13.66 7.94 7.83
CA CYS A 65 -12.42 7.30 7.43
C CYS A 65 -12.38 6.97 5.93
N ALA A 66 -13.50 6.56 5.34
CA ALA A 66 -13.60 6.37 3.89
C ALA A 66 -13.37 7.69 3.15
N ALA A 67 -13.97 8.80 3.63
CA ALA A 67 -13.77 10.12 3.05
C ALA A 67 -12.31 10.61 3.19
N LYS A 68 -11.71 10.46 4.38
CA LYS A 68 -10.29 10.80 4.64
C LYS A 68 -9.34 10.04 3.71
N LEU A 69 -9.60 8.76 3.51
CA LEU A 69 -8.76 7.88 2.68
C LEU A 69 -9.12 7.94 1.18
N ASN A 70 -10.12 8.76 0.79
CA ASN A 70 -10.67 8.81 -0.57
C ASN A 70 -11.02 7.42 -1.10
N LEU A 71 -11.74 6.65 -0.28
CA LEU A 71 -12.23 5.32 -0.60
C LEU A 71 -13.71 5.35 -0.97
N TYR A 72 -14.10 4.47 -1.87
CA TYR A 72 -15.49 4.20 -2.22
C TYR A 72 -15.78 2.71 -2.24
N TRP A 73 -17.03 2.35 -1.94
CA TRP A 73 -17.49 0.98 -1.98
C TRP A 73 -18.09 0.68 -3.36
N GLU A 74 -17.47 -0.25 -4.10
CA GLU A 74 -17.93 -0.72 -5.42
C GLU A 74 -17.64 -2.23 -5.49
N ASP A 75 -18.48 -3.01 -6.16
CA ASP A 75 -18.26 -4.45 -6.41
C ASP A 75 -17.89 -5.32 -5.17
N GLY A 76 -18.33 -4.91 -3.97
CA GLY A 76 -18.04 -5.62 -2.72
C GLY A 76 -16.63 -5.35 -2.13
N GLY A 77 -15.93 -4.33 -2.62
CA GLY A 77 -14.61 -3.91 -2.17
C GLY A 77 -14.49 -2.42 -1.89
N TRP A 78 -13.49 -2.05 -1.07
CA TRP A 78 -13.09 -0.65 -0.85
C TRP A 78 -12.01 -0.24 -1.86
N HIS A 79 -12.39 0.61 -2.79
CA HIS A 79 -11.56 1.11 -3.88
C HIS A 79 -11.08 2.53 -3.59
N ASN A 80 -9.88 2.89 -4.07
CA ASN A 80 -9.36 4.25 -3.90
C ASN A 80 -9.59 5.06 -5.18
N TYR A 81 -10.13 6.28 -5.05
CA TYR A 81 -10.35 7.18 -6.19
C TYR A 81 -9.05 7.53 -6.96
N ARG A 82 -7.90 7.56 -6.29
CA ARG A 82 -6.59 7.87 -6.90
C ARG A 82 -5.94 6.67 -7.59
N GLU A 83 -6.33 5.46 -7.25
CA GLU A 83 -5.80 4.23 -7.83
C GLU A 83 -6.78 3.61 -8.85
N SER A 84 -7.60 4.46 -9.49
CA SER A 84 -8.56 4.07 -10.52
C SER A 84 -7.94 3.09 -11.52
N ARG A 85 -8.60 1.93 -11.71
CA ARG A 85 -8.26 0.84 -12.66
C ARG A 85 -7.48 1.35 -13.87
N GLN A 86 -6.15 1.31 -13.81
CA GLN A 86 -5.25 1.43 -14.97
C GLN A 86 -4.46 0.13 -15.08
#